data_AF-A0AAV3JBK7-F1
#
_entry.id   AF-A0AAV3JBK7-F1
#
_cell.length_a   1.000
_cell.length_b   1.000
_cell.length_c   1.000
_cell.angle_alpha   90.00
_cell.angle_beta   90.00
_cell.angle_gamma   90.00
#
_symmetry.space_group_name_H-M   'P 1'
#
loop_
_entity.id
_entity.type
_entity.pdbx_description
1 polymer ?
#
loop_
_entity_poly.entity_id
_entity_poly.type
_entity_poly.pdbx_seq_one_letter_code
_entity_poly.pdbx_strand_id
1 'polypeptide(L)' 'MSLFLFETFSDNFQTKHKEVTSGKWFGLNSLNLEGKPFATFFEGDLVLKLGAEKIAEVISRYPGAKLFDLLITTGP' A
#
# COMPACT_ATOMS: atom_id res chain seq x y z
N MET A 1 4.47 -10.13 -13.32
CA MET A 1 3.90 -8.85 -13.79
C MET A 1 3.69 -7.83 -12.67
N SER A 2 3.32 -8.22 -11.44
CA SER A 2 3.11 -7.27 -10.33
C SER A 2 4.37 -6.57 -9.82
N LEU A 3 5.52 -7.25 -9.76
CA LEU A 3 6.76 -6.66 -9.25
C LEU A 3 7.20 -5.42 -10.04
N PHE A 4 7.13 -5.51 -11.38
CA PHE A 4 7.51 -4.42 -12.29
C PHE A 4 6.63 -3.18 -12.13
N LEU A 5 5.32 -3.37 -11.87
CA LEU A 5 4.39 -2.27 -11.62
C LEU A 5 4.69 -1.56 -10.30
N PHE A 6 5.02 -2.31 -9.25
CA PHE A 6 5.37 -1.72 -7.96
C PHE A 6 6.69 -0.96 -8.02
N GLU A 7 7.72 -1.53 -8.66
CA GLU A 7 9.03 -0.87 -8.80
C GLU A 7 8.88 0.43 -9.61
N THR A 8 8.17 0.37 -10.75
CA THR A 8 7.90 1.56 -11.56
C THR A 8 7.10 2.62 -10.80
N PHE A 9 6.08 2.21 -10.03
CA PHE A 9 5.32 3.13 -9.18
C PHE A 9 6.22 3.75 -8.10
N SER A 10 6.99 2.91 -7.41
CA SER A 10 7.88 3.31 -6.32
C SER A 10 8.91 4.33 -6.78
N ASP A 11 9.60 4.06 -7.88
CA ASP A 11 10.59 4.96 -8.46
C ASP A 11 9.97 6.32 -8.82
N ASN A 12 8.81 6.30 -9.49
CA ASN A 12 8.08 7.53 -9.84
C ASN A 12 7.56 8.29 -8.62
N PHE A 13 7.19 7.59 -7.55
CA PHE A 13 6.71 8.23 -6.33
C PHE A 13 7.87 8.84 -5.54
N GLN A 14 8.97 8.11 -5.37
CA GLN A 14 10.17 8.54 -4.64
C GLN A 14 10.91 9.69 -5.32
N THR A 15 10.89 9.75 -6.66
CA THR A 15 11.45 10.90 -7.39
C THR A 15 10.71 12.21 -7.09
N LYS A 16 9.41 12.14 -6.79
CA LYS A 16 8.58 13.29 -6.41
C LYS A 16 8.54 13.56 -4.91
N HIS A 17 8.69 12.51 -4.10
CA HIS A 17 8.61 12.52 -2.64
C HIS A 17 9.90 11.94 -2.06
N LYS A 18 10.93 12.77 -1.91
CA LYS A 18 12.28 12.35 -1.49
C LYS A 18 12.34 11.81 -0.06
N GLU A 19 11.34 12.13 0.75
CA GLU A 19 11.13 11.65 2.10
C GLU A 19 10.66 10.18 2.16
N VAL A 20 10.25 9.61 1.02
CA VAL A 20 9.76 8.24 0.90
C VAL A 20 10.92 7.29 0.61
N THR A 21 11.01 6.23 1.41
CA THR A 21 12.04 5.20 1.29
C THR A 21 11.43 3.83 1.02
N SER A 22 12.23 2.93 0.43
CA SER A 22 11.81 1.55 0.22
C SER A 22 12.08 0.73 1.48
N GLY A 23 11.18 -0.20 1.80
CA GLY A 23 11.28 -1.03 2.99
C GLY A 23 10.59 -2.37 2.84
N LYS A 24 10.31 -3.00 3.98
CA LYS A 24 9.54 -4.23 4.08
C LYS A 24 8.35 -4.07 5.02
N TRP A 25 7.21 -4.62 4.63
CA TRP A 25 6.02 -4.71 5.48
C TRP A 25 5.41 -6.11 5.32
N PHE A 26 5.40 -6.89 6.41
CA PHE A 26 4.99 -8.31 6.39
C PHE A 26 5.69 -9.15 5.30
N GLY A 27 6.99 -8.90 5.07
CA GLY A 27 7.78 -9.59 4.04
C GLY A 27 7.63 -9.04 2.62
N LEU A 28 6.59 -8.25 2.36
CA LEU A 28 6.35 -7.57 1.08
C LEU A 28 7.21 -6.32 0.95
N ASN A 29 7.54 -5.93 -0.28
CA ASN A 29 8.19 -4.64 -0.54
C ASN A 29 7.20 -3.51 -0.19
N SER A 30 7.68 -2.48 0.51
CA SER A 30 6.84 -1.35 0.93
C SER A 30 7.47 -0.01 0.61
N LEU A 31 6.62 1.01 0.51
CA LEU A 31 7.02 2.41 0.64
C LEU A 31 6.82 2.83 2.08
N ASN A 32 7.82 3.54 2.60
CA ASN A 32 7.91 3.98 3.96
C ASN A 32 8.00 5.50 3.99
N LEU A 33 7.31 6.11 4.97
CA LEU A 33 7.40 7.52 5.28
C LEU A 33 7.77 7.63 6.76
N GLU A 34 8.80 8.41 7.09
CA GLU A 34 9.33 8.52 8.45
C GLU A 34 9.67 7.14 9.08
N GLY A 35 10.17 6.21 8.27
CA GLY A 35 10.51 4.85 8.70
C GLY A 35 9.31 3.92 8.94
N LYS A 36 8.07 4.36 8.73
CA LYS A 36 6.86 3.55 8.87
C LYS A 36 6.30 3.16 7.50
N PRO A 37 5.94 1.89 7.27
CA PRO A 37 5.34 1.48 6.01
C PRO A 37 3.94 2.08 5.85
N PHE A 38 3.65 2.58 4.65
CA PHE A 38 2.33 3.13 4.31
C PHE A 38 1.77 2.59 2.99
N ALA A 39 2.57 1.98 2.14
CA ALA A 39 2.07 1.36 0.92
C ALA A 39 2.82 0.06 0.62
N THR A 40 2.14 -0.90 -0.01
CA THR A 40 2.73 -2.14 -0.52
C THR A 40 1.93 -2.64 -1.71
N PHE A 41 2.45 -3.60 -2.47
CA PHE A 41 1.66 -4.34 -3.45
C PHE A 41 1.39 -5.75 -2.93
N PHE A 42 0.13 -6.16 -3.01
CA PHE A 42 -0.31 -7.49 -2.63
C PHE A 42 -1.22 -8.05 -3.73
N GLU A 43 -0.93 -9.25 -4.21
CA GLU A 43 -1.70 -9.96 -5.24
C GLU A 43 -1.99 -9.16 -6.54
N GLY A 44 -1.17 -8.15 -6.84
CA GLY A 44 -1.33 -7.30 -8.03
C GLY A 44 -2.00 -5.95 -7.75
N ASP A 45 -2.49 -5.73 -6.53
CA ASP A 45 -3.14 -4.50 -6.11
C ASP A 45 -2.22 -3.63 -5.25
N LEU A 46 -2.33 -2.31 -5.43
CA LEU A 46 -1.70 -1.33 -4.55
C LEU A 46 -2.52 -1.19 -3.27
N VAL A 47 -1.88 -1.48 -2.15
CA VAL A 47 -2.44 -1.36 -0.82
C VAL A 47 -1.89 -0.12 -0.15
N LEU A 48 -2.77 0.69 0.45
CA LEU A 48 -2.43 1.91 1.16
C LEU A 48 -2.89 1.84 2.62
N LYS A 49 -2.02 2.27 3.53
CA LYS A 49 -2.35 2.50 4.93
C LYS A 49 -3.04 3.84 5.07
N LEU A 50 -4.31 3.81 5.45
CA LEU A 50 -5.13 4.99 5.66
C LEU A 50 -5.42 5.18 7.15
N GLY A 51 -5.60 6.43 7.57
CA GLY A 51 -6.15 6.73 8.91
C GLY A 51 -7.63 6.33 8.99
N ALA A 52 -8.10 5.98 10.19
CA ALA A 52 -9.46 5.47 10.42
C ALA A 52 -10.56 6.36 9.82
N GLU A 53 -10.40 7.68 9.91
CA GLU A 53 -11.35 8.65 9.35
C GLU A 53 -11.45 8.55 7.82
N LYS A 54 -10.32 8.39 7.13
CA LYS A 54 -10.25 8.23 5.67
C LYS A 54 -10.75 6.87 5.21
N ILE A 55 -10.58 5.82 6.02
CA ILE A 55 -11.09 4.49 5.71
C ILE A 55 -12.61 4.51 5.59
N ALA A 56 -13.30 5.11 6.56
CA ALA A 56 -14.76 5.20 6.54
C ALA A 56 -15.27 5.97 5.31
N GLU A 57 -14.60 7.07 4.96
CA GLU A 57 -14.90 7.85 3.75
C GLU A 57 -14.73 7.01 2.48
N VAL A 58 -13.59 6.32 2.33
CA VAL A 58 -13.27 5.53 1.14
C VAL A 58 -14.24 4.36 0.97
N ILE A 59 -14.54 3.62 2.04
CA ILE A 59 -15.50 2.50 1.99
C ILE A 59 -16.90 3.00 1.61
N SER A 60 -17.32 4.15 2.16
CA SER A 60 -18.60 4.75 1.82
C SER A 60 -18.66 5.24 0.37
N ARG A 61 -17.55 5.74 -0.18
CA ARG A 61 -17.50 6.37 -1.51
C ARG A 61 -17.26 5.37 -2.64
N TYR A 62 -16.57 4.27 -2.36
CA TYR A 62 -16.18 3.26 -3.35
C TYR A 62 -16.66 1.87 -2.92
N PRO A 63 -17.89 1.47 -3.31
CA PRO A 63 -18.40 0.13 -3.06
C PRO A 63 -17.45 -0.93 -3.65
N GLY A 64 -16.92 -1.82 -2.81
CA GLY A 64 -15.95 -2.84 -3.19
C GLY A 64 -14.53 -2.62 -2.67
N ALA A 65 -14.24 -1.46 -2.06
CA ALA A 65 -13.00 -1.28 -1.30
C ALA A 65 -12.93 -2.29 -0.14
N LYS A 66 -11.79 -2.99 -0.01
CA LYS A 66 -11.55 -3.98 1.03
C LYS A 66 -10.41 -3.54 1.96
N LEU A 67 -10.53 -3.88 3.24
CA LEU A 67 -9.47 -3.66 4.21
C LEU A 67 -8.37 -4.71 4.03
N PHE A 68 -7.13 -4.26 3.96
CA PHE A 68 -5.97 -5.12 3.78
C PHE A 68 -5.74 -6.09 4.93
N ASP A 69 -5.91 -5.65 6.19
CA ASP A 69 -5.75 -6.51 7.37
C ASP A 69 -6.73 -7.70 7.35
N LEU A 70 -7.89 -7.53 6.73
CA LEU A 70 -8.83 -8.63 6.52
C LEU A 70 -8.32 -9.61 5.46
N LEU A 71 -7.70 -9.12 4.39
CA LEU A 71 -7.19 -9.96 3.28
C LEU A 71 -6.02 -10.86 3.71
N ILE A 72 -5.14 -10.39 4.59
CA ILE A 72 -3.97 -11.18 5.04
C ILE A 72 -4.30 -12.21 6.13
N THR A 73 -5.43 -12.05 6.83
CA THR A 73 -5.86 -12.96 7.92
C THR A 73 -6.79 -14.06 7.43
N THR A 74 -7.51 -13.83 6.33
CA THR A 74 -8.36 -14.82 5.66
C THR A 74 -7.68 -15.45 4.45
N GLY A 75 -6.44 -15.92 4.59
CA GLY A 75 -5.70 -16.57 3.49
C GLY A 75 -6.55 -17.61 2.73
N PRO A 76 -6.21 -17.92 1.47
CA PRO A 76 -6.98 -18.83 0.62
C PRO A 76 -7.27 -20.19 1.28
#